data_AF-A0A957LPZ6-F1
#
_entry.id   AF-A0A957LPZ6-F1
#
_cell.length_a   1.000
_cell.length_b   1.000
_cell.length_c   1.000
_cell.angle_alpha   90.00
_cell.angle_beta   90.00
_cell.angle_gamma   90.00
#
_symmetry.space_group_name_H-M   'P 1'
#
loop_
_entity.id
_entity.type
_entity.pdbx_description
1 polymer ?
#
loop_
_entity_poly.entity_id
_entity_poly.type
_entity_poly.pdbx_seq_one_letter_code
_entity_poly.pdbx_strand_id
1 'polypeptide(L)'
;TFVAGTEPTISDNVWQEFEIDRETGLLAGPATPPERIEKRVYEILPQEASDWVRDNGIPQPPTETASLRLEDFDPDSAIISPTLGSYIAGQIEFIGNARGGPYRLEIGQGLEPAEWSQIGPEHGEEIQNGVLERLDTTQLPEGLYTVRLTVNRGDGPKQAAIPVTIDNTPPTVIITEPKPDQLFVMEDDEQININVLANDNLAIGRVEYLIDNSAFVTSTVAPYNERWEIEMRDLNSAAGGTPWPAFESDDPEVQPGTVATFPDGFQAIVTNGGVYFEGHVIKVIGYDAAGNRAESDEVRVYVRHKKK
;
A
#
# COMPACT_ATOMS: atom_id res chain seq x y z
N THR A 1 8.45 48.31 33.22
CA THR A 1 9.60 47.40 33.40
C THR A 1 9.08 46.13 34.00
N PHE A 2 9.14 45.02 33.27
CA PHE A 2 8.67 43.70 33.74
C PHE A 2 9.62 43.16 34.82
N VAL A 3 9.11 42.37 35.76
CA VAL A 3 9.89 41.72 36.82
C VAL A 3 10.65 40.55 36.20
N ALA A 4 11.98 40.52 36.35
CA ALA A 4 12.79 39.41 35.87
C ALA A 4 12.34 38.10 36.53
N GLY A 5 11.98 37.09 35.71
CA GLY A 5 11.46 35.79 36.17
C GLY A 5 9.96 35.55 35.99
N THR A 6 9.21 36.49 35.40
CA THR A 6 7.80 36.30 35.01
C THR A 6 7.59 36.27 33.49
N GLU A 7 8.63 35.90 32.73
CA GLU A 7 8.53 35.78 31.28
C GLU A 7 7.66 34.55 30.95
N PRO A 8 6.59 34.71 30.15
CA PRO A 8 5.76 33.57 29.75
C PRO A 8 6.61 32.55 29.00
N THR A 9 6.70 31.33 29.53
CA THR A 9 7.42 30.20 28.90
C THR A 9 6.52 29.38 27.98
N ILE A 10 5.26 29.77 27.85
CA ILE A 10 4.23 29.07 27.05
C ILE A 10 4.05 29.84 25.75
N SER A 11 4.28 29.19 24.61
CA SER A 11 3.93 29.73 23.30
C SER A 11 2.43 30.01 23.23
N ASP A 12 2.04 31.11 22.60
CA ASP A 12 0.62 31.49 22.43
C ASP A 12 -0.15 30.34 21.76
N ASN A 13 -0.99 29.68 22.55
CA ASN A 13 -1.89 28.62 22.11
C ASN A 13 -3.35 29.09 22.05
N VAL A 14 -3.58 30.37 22.36
CA VAL A 14 -4.90 31.00 22.42
C VAL A 14 -5.31 31.48 21.03
N TRP A 15 -4.41 31.99 20.21
CA TRP A 15 -4.74 32.39 18.84
C TRP A 15 -4.28 31.33 17.84
N GLN A 16 -5.22 30.70 17.15
CA GLN A 16 -4.94 29.65 16.17
C GLN A 16 -5.52 30.03 14.80
N GLU A 17 -4.71 29.84 13.75
CA GLU A 17 -5.12 30.06 12.36
C GLU A 17 -5.75 28.79 11.77
N PHE A 18 -6.85 28.95 11.04
CA PHE A 18 -7.54 27.88 10.33
C PHE A 18 -7.78 28.30 8.88
N GLU A 19 -7.66 27.35 7.95
CA GLU A 19 -8.02 27.54 6.56
C GLU A 19 -9.53 27.31 6.37
N ILE A 20 -10.23 28.37 5.99
CA ILE A 20 -11.69 28.40 5.85
C ILE A 20 -12.03 28.55 4.37
N ASP A 21 -12.96 27.72 3.89
CA ASP A 21 -13.61 27.95 2.61
C ASP A 21 -14.50 29.19 2.74
N ARG A 22 -14.11 30.30 2.10
CA ARG A 22 -14.83 31.59 2.24
C ARG A 22 -16.27 31.57 1.70
N GLU A 23 -16.63 30.61 0.85
CA GLU A 23 -17.98 30.51 0.29
C GLU A 23 -18.92 29.74 1.23
N THR A 24 -18.42 28.68 1.88
CA THR A 24 -19.23 27.84 2.77
C THR A 24 -19.11 28.23 4.24
N GLY A 25 -18.01 28.88 4.63
CA GLY A 25 -17.67 29.19 6.02
C GLY A 25 -17.19 27.99 6.84
N LEU A 26 -16.94 26.84 6.19
CA LEU A 26 -16.45 25.59 6.79
C LEU A 26 -14.93 25.47 6.67
N LEU A 27 -14.33 24.48 7.34
CA LEU A 27 -12.90 24.18 7.16
C LEU A 27 -12.63 23.83 5.69
N ALA A 28 -11.58 24.38 5.09
CA ALA A 28 -11.15 24.01 3.75
C ALA A 28 -10.81 22.51 3.73
N GLY A 29 -11.48 21.76 2.84
CA GLY A 29 -11.15 20.35 2.57
C GLY A 29 -10.09 20.21 1.48
N PRO A 30 -9.55 18.99 1.25
CA PRO A 30 -8.45 18.73 0.31
C PRO A 30 -8.66 19.16 -1.14
N ALA A 31 -9.91 19.37 -1.58
CA ALA A 31 -10.20 19.85 -2.94
C ALA A 31 -10.83 21.26 -2.96
N THR A 32 -10.73 22.02 -1.87
CA THR A 32 -11.15 23.42 -1.86
C THR A 32 -10.22 24.19 -2.79
N PRO A 33 -10.73 24.91 -3.82
CA PRO A 33 -9.90 25.69 -4.71
C PRO A 33 -9.09 26.72 -3.90
N PRO A 34 -7.77 26.87 -4.13
CA PRO A 34 -6.93 27.76 -3.33
C PRO A 34 -7.39 29.22 -3.33
N GLU A 35 -8.00 29.70 -4.41
CA GLU A 35 -8.61 31.04 -4.48
C GLU A 35 -9.80 31.24 -3.52
N ARG A 36 -10.35 30.15 -2.98
CA ARG A 36 -11.47 30.12 -2.03
C ARG A 36 -11.01 29.88 -0.59
N ILE A 37 -9.76 29.49 -0.39
CA ILE A 37 -9.17 29.31 0.93
C ILE A 37 -8.85 30.70 1.53
N GLU A 38 -9.40 30.96 2.71
CA GLU A 38 -9.16 32.16 3.50
C GLU A 38 -8.60 31.76 4.87
N LYS A 39 -7.47 32.34 5.27
CA LYS A 39 -6.91 32.16 6.61
C LYS A 39 -7.70 33.00 7.62
N ARG A 40 -8.28 32.35 8.62
CA ARG A 40 -9.03 33.00 9.70
C ARG A 40 -8.48 32.60 11.06
N VAL A 41 -8.24 33.59 11.92
CA VAL A 41 -7.70 33.37 13.26
C VAL A 41 -8.86 33.30 14.27
N TYR A 42 -8.84 32.29 15.12
CA TYR A 42 -9.81 32.08 16.20
C TYR A 42 -9.11 32.13 17.57
N GLU A 43 -9.86 32.60 18.58
CA GLU A 43 -9.47 32.56 19.99
C GLU A 43 -9.90 31.21 20.59
N ILE A 44 -8.94 30.29 20.72
CA ILE A 44 -9.10 28.95 21.26
C ILE A 44 -8.73 28.95 22.74
N LEU A 45 -9.75 29.01 23.58
CA LEU A 45 -9.58 28.97 25.04
C LEU A 45 -9.64 27.54 25.57
N PRO A 46 -8.97 27.27 26.70
CA PRO A 46 -8.97 25.94 27.31
C PRO A 46 -10.39 25.51 27.72
N GLN A 47 -10.61 24.20 27.82
CA GLN A 47 -11.95 23.61 27.97
C GLN A 47 -12.70 24.11 29.21
N GLU A 48 -11.98 24.48 30.28
CA GLU A 48 -12.53 25.06 31.49
C GLU A 48 -13.23 26.41 31.25
N ALA A 49 -12.88 27.12 30.18
CA ALA A 49 -13.47 28.39 29.77
C ALA A 49 -14.66 28.24 28.81
N SER A 50 -15.13 27.00 28.52
CA SER A 50 -16.20 26.74 27.55
C SER A 50 -17.50 27.50 27.85
N ASP A 51 -17.87 27.63 29.13
CA ASP A 51 -19.05 28.41 29.53
C ASP A 51 -18.87 29.90 29.24
N TRP A 52 -17.67 30.43 29.45
CA TRP A 52 -17.33 31.83 29.17
C TRP A 52 -17.30 32.13 27.67
N VAL A 53 -16.74 31.23 26.86
CA VAL A 53 -16.76 31.27 25.38
C VAL A 53 -18.19 31.38 24.87
N ARG A 54 -19.09 30.53 25.39
CA ARG A 54 -20.51 30.53 25.03
C ARG A 54 -21.21 31.83 25.47
N ASP A 55 -21.00 32.27 26.71
CA ASP A 55 -21.70 33.43 27.28
C ASP A 55 -21.25 34.77 26.67
N ASN A 56 -20.00 34.85 26.20
CA ASN A 56 -19.45 36.05 25.53
C ASN A 56 -19.53 35.97 24.00
N GLY A 57 -20.07 34.87 23.46
CA GLY A 57 -20.26 34.70 22.01
C GLY A 57 -18.96 34.72 21.22
N ILE A 58 -17.88 34.13 21.77
CA ILE A 58 -16.60 34.08 21.06
C ILE A 58 -16.74 33.15 19.85
N PRO A 59 -16.40 33.64 18.63
CA PRO A 59 -16.44 32.81 17.44
C PRO A 59 -15.61 31.55 17.62
N GLN A 60 -16.18 30.39 17.28
CA GLN A 60 -15.49 29.11 17.29
C GLN A 60 -15.18 28.69 15.85
N PRO A 61 -14.05 28.00 15.62
CA PRO A 61 -13.79 27.44 14.30
C PRO A 61 -14.89 26.43 13.94
N PRO A 62 -15.29 26.36 12.66
CA PRO A 62 -16.15 25.28 12.21
C PRO A 62 -15.47 23.93 12.46
N THR A 63 -16.26 22.91 12.80
CA THR A 63 -15.77 21.54 13.00
C THR A 63 -15.99 20.66 11.77
N GLU A 64 -16.82 21.11 10.83
CA GLU A 64 -17.10 20.44 9.57
C GLU A 64 -16.20 20.97 8.46
N THR A 65 -15.78 20.08 7.58
CA THR A 65 -15.05 20.41 6.34
C THR A 65 -16.01 20.64 5.18
N ALA A 66 -15.67 21.58 4.30
CA ALA A 66 -16.42 21.85 3.10
C ALA A 66 -16.57 20.59 2.22
N SER A 67 -17.79 20.29 1.80
CA SER A 67 -18.08 19.18 0.90
C SER A 67 -17.59 19.49 -0.52
N LEU A 68 -17.09 18.46 -1.20
CA LEU A 68 -16.65 18.54 -2.60
C LEU A 68 -17.81 19.00 -3.51
N ARG A 69 -17.61 20.07 -4.28
CA ARG A 69 -18.55 20.47 -5.33
C ARG A 69 -17.98 20.11 -6.68
N LEU A 70 -18.83 19.60 -7.58
CA LEU A 70 -18.43 19.26 -8.95
C LEU A 70 -17.93 20.49 -9.74
N GLU A 71 -18.42 21.68 -9.37
CA GLU A 71 -18.05 22.98 -9.94
C GLU A 71 -16.63 23.42 -9.56
N ASP A 72 -16.06 22.86 -8.49
CA ASP A 72 -14.70 23.15 -8.01
C ASP A 72 -13.64 22.35 -8.78
N PHE A 73 -14.07 21.39 -9.61
CA PHE A 73 -13.18 20.56 -10.40
C PHE A 73 -12.87 21.23 -11.74
N ASP A 74 -11.60 21.59 -11.96
CA ASP A 74 -11.12 22.11 -13.23
C ASP A 74 -10.60 20.95 -14.10
N PRO A 75 -11.34 20.49 -15.12
CA PRO A 75 -10.91 19.35 -15.93
C PRO A 75 -9.64 19.64 -16.75
N ASP A 76 -9.31 20.92 -16.99
CA ASP A 76 -8.13 21.34 -17.75
C ASP A 76 -6.90 21.56 -16.83
N SER A 77 -7.05 21.39 -15.52
CA SER A 77 -5.98 21.43 -14.49
C SER A 77 -6.25 20.35 -13.45
N ALA A 78 -5.85 19.12 -13.73
CA ALA A 78 -6.17 17.97 -12.89
C ALA A 78 -5.00 16.99 -12.80
N ILE A 79 -4.82 16.40 -11.62
CA ILE A 79 -3.98 15.21 -11.43
C ILE A 79 -4.92 14.00 -11.41
N ILE A 80 -4.71 13.07 -12.35
CA ILE A 80 -5.55 11.89 -12.57
C ILE A 80 -4.94 10.65 -11.92
N SER A 81 -3.61 10.51 -12.01
CA SER A 81 -2.86 9.44 -11.38
C SER A 81 -1.56 10.00 -10.78
N PRO A 82 -1.15 9.58 -9.58
CA PRO A 82 -1.88 8.77 -8.60
C PRO A 82 -3.23 9.40 -8.20
N THR A 83 -4.13 8.61 -7.62
CA THR A 83 -5.41 9.13 -7.13
C THR A 83 -5.26 9.75 -5.75
N LEU A 84 -6.28 10.49 -5.30
CA LEU A 84 -6.33 11.08 -3.97
C LEU A 84 -6.17 9.99 -2.89
N GLY A 85 -5.19 10.18 -2.01
CA GLY A 85 -4.89 9.28 -0.89
C GLY A 85 -4.11 8.02 -1.26
N SER A 86 -3.61 7.92 -2.49
CA SER A 86 -2.82 6.77 -2.93
C SER A 86 -1.49 6.63 -2.17
N TYR A 87 -1.06 5.39 -2.00
CA TYR A 87 0.31 5.04 -1.61
C TYR A 87 1.19 4.98 -2.86
N ILE A 88 2.41 5.50 -2.79
CA ILE A 88 3.35 5.58 -3.91
C ILE A 88 4.75 5.14 -3.50
N ALA A 89 5.48 4.50 -4.42
CA ALA A 89 6.81 3.96 -4.20
C ALA A 89 7.67 4.04 -5.47
N GLY A 90 8.99 4.05 -5.28
CA GLY A 90 9.97 4.01 -6.36
C GLY A 90 9.84 5.15 -7.38
N GLN A 91 9.86 4.80 -8.67
CA GLN A 91 9.69 5.77 -9.76
C GLN A 91 8.24 5.81 -10.21
N ILE A 92 7.61 6.97 -10.09
CA ILE A 92 6.22 7.18 -10.47
C ILE A 92 6.08 8.24 -11.55
N GLU A 93 4.97 8.16 -12.28
CA GLU A 93 4.52 9.19 -13.21
C GLU A 93 3.25 9.84 -12.67
N PHE A 94 3.24 11.16 -12.60
CA PHE A 94 2.02 11.93 -12.39
C PHE A 94 1.36 12.11 -13.75
N ILE A 95 0.14 11.61 -13.92
CA ILE A 95 -0.66 11.71 -15.15
C ILE A 95 -1.81 12.66 -14.90
N GLY A 96 -2.11 13.54 -15.85
CA GLY A 96 -3.19 14.50 -15.70
C GLY A 96 -3.43 15.40 -16.91
N ASN A 97 -4.02 16.55 -16.64
CA ASN A 97 -4.32 17.61 -17.59
C ASN A 97 -3.69 18.92 -17.12
N ALA A 98 -3.01 19.61 -18.02
CA ALA A 98 -2.50 20.96 -17.82
C ALA A 98 -2.66 21.75 -19.13
N ARG A 99 -3.67 22.62 -19.18
CA ARG A 99 -4.02 23.38 -20.39
C ARG A 99 -4.26 24.85 -20.10
N GLY A 100 -4.09 25.71 -21.10
CA GLY A 100 -4.33 27.14 -21.01
C GLY A 100 -3.15 27.98 -20.47
N GLY A 101 -2.00 27.37 -20.22
CA GLY A 101 -0.80 28.07 -19.76
C GLY A 101 0.33 27.12 -19.30
N PRO A 102 1.53 27.66 -19.00
CA PRO A 102 2.63 26.87 -18.46
C PRO A 102 2.27 26.29 -17.09
N TYR A 103 2.85 25.15 -16.76
CA TYR A 103 2.52 24.41 -15.54
C TYR A 103 3.76 23.88 -14.82
N ARG A 104 3.61 23.62 -13.52
CA ARG A 104 4.61 22.93 -12.71
C ARG A 104 3.95 22.02 -11.68
N LEU A 105 4.66 20.98 -11.27
CA LEU A 105 4.31 20.18 -10.09
C LEU A 105 5.23 20.52 -8.92
N GLU A 106 4.66 20.51 -7.73
CA GLU A 106 5.35 20.72 -6.47
C GLU A 106 4.91 19.65 -5.48
N ILE A 107 5.78 19.27 -4.56
CA ILE A 107 5.51 18.33 -3.47
C ILE A 107 5.91 18.96 -2.14
N GLY A 108 5.11 18.76 -1.11
CA GLY A 108 5.40 19.20 0.25
C GLY A 108 4.93 18.18 1.27
N GLN A 109 5.60 18.12 2.42
CA GLN A 109 5.29 17.13 3.46
C GLN A 109 4.03 17.53 4.25
N GLY A 110 3.16 16.56 4.52
CA GLY A 110 1.88 16.73 5.21
C GLY A 110 0.70 17.05 4.28
N LEU A 111 -0.49 17.19 4.88
CA LEU A 111 -1.72 17.60 4.16
C LEU A 111 -1.70 19.08 3.77
N GLU A 112 -1.06 19.91 4.58
CA GLU A 112 -0.92 21.35 4.37
C GLU A 112 0.55 21.76 4.51
N PRO A 113 1.35 21.56 3.44
CA PRO A 113 2.78 21.82 3.53
C PRO A 113 3.12 23.30 3.66
N ALA A 114 3.93 23.64 4.66
CA ALA A 114 4.50 24.98 4.82
C ALA A 114 5.59 25.29 3.78
N GLU A 115 6.30 24.24 3.32
CA GLU A 115 7.36 24.33 2.33
C GLU A 115 7.07 23.40 1.15
N TRP A 116 7.38 23.89 -0.06
CA TRP A 116 7.13 23.20 -1.31
C TRP A 116 8.44 23.02 -2.08
N SER A 117 8.67 21.82 -2.59
CA SER A 117 9.76 21.50 -3.50
C SER A 117 9.21 21.24 -4.89
N GLN A 118 9.76 21.89 -5.92
CA GLN A 118 9.34 21.66 -7.29
C GLN A 118 9.79 20.28 -7.78
N ILE A 119 8.90 19.56 -8.45
CA ILE A 119 9.21 18.32 -9.17
C ILE A 119 9.54 18.70 -10.61
N GLY A 120 10.78 18.44 -11.03
CA GLY A 120 11.24 18.76 -12.39
C GLY A 120 11.18 20.26 -12.74
N PRO A 121 11.30 20.64 -14.03
CA PRO A 121 11.22 22.03 -14.48
C PRO A 121 9.76 22.55 -14.59
N GLU A 122 9.61 23.83 -14.88
CA GLU A 122 8.34 24.36 -15.40
C GLU A 122 8.20 23.98 -16.88
N HIS A 123 6.99 23.56 -17.26
CA HIS A 123 6.66 23.09 -18.59
C HIS A 123 5.76 24.09 -19.31
N GLY A 124 5.90 24.18 -20.63
CA GLY A 124 5.18 25.17 -21.46
C GLY A 124 4.19 24.56 -22.44
N GLU A 125 4.24 23.26 -22.65
CA GLU A 125 3.31 22.51 -23.48
C GLU A 125 1.98 22.25 -22.77
N GLU A 126 0.93 22.01 -23.55
CA GLU A 126 -0.34 21.55 -23.00
C GLU A 126 -0.37 20.03 -22.92
N ILE A 127 -0.81 19.49 -21.79
CA ILE A 127 -0.98 18.06 -21.56
C ILE A 127 -2.47 17.74 -21.37
N GLN A 128 -2.91 16.65 -21.99
CA GLN A 128 -4.23 16.07 -21.76
C GLN A 128 -4.11 14.56 -21.60
N ASN A 129 -4.53 14.05 -20.44
CA ASN A 129 -4.45 12.64 -20.03
C ASN A 129 -3.06 12.04 -20.29
N GLY A 130 -2.02 12.83 -19.98
CA GLY A 130 -0.62 12.50 -20.24
C GLY A 130 0.25 12.72 -19.03
N VAL A 131 1.53 12.32 -19.13
CA VAL A 131 2.51 12.49 -18.06
C VAL A 131 2.78 14.00 -17.87
N LEU A 132 2.48 14.48 -16.67
CA LEU A 132 2.81 15.82 -16.19
C LEU A 132 4.24 15.87 -15.66
N GLU A 133 4.63 14.88 -14.85
CA GLU A 133 5.99 14.78 -14.32
C GLU A 133 6.35 13.37 -13.87
N ARG A 134 7.65 13.13 -13.63
CA ARG A 134 8.18 11.91 -13.01
C ARG A 134 8.84 12.23 -11.68
N LEU A 135 8.64 11.38 -10.69
CA LEU A 135 9.28 11.50 -9.38
C LEU A 135 9.90 10.18 -8.96
N ASP A 136 11.12 10.24 -8.45
CA ASP A 136 11.78 9.15 -7.73
C ASP A 136 11.58 9.36 -6.21
N THR A 137 10.65 8.62 -5.62
CA THR A 137 10.27 8.75 -4.21
C THR A 137 11.32 8.16 -3.27
N THR A 138 12.33 7.45 -3.78
CA THR A 138 13.42 6.89 -2.95
C THR A 138 14.35 7.98 -2.41
N GLN A 139 14.29 9.19 -2.97
CA GLN A 139 15.07 10.36 -2.55
C GLN A 139 14.35 11.21 -1.50
N LEU A 140 13.14 10.83 -1.10
CA LEU A 140 12.32 11.51 -0.12
C LEU A 140 12.11 10.62 1.11
N PRO A 141 12.02 11.19 2.32
CA PRO A 141 11.54 10.45 3.49
C PRO A 141 10.16 9.83 3.24
N GLU A 142 9.89 8.69 3.85
CA GLU A 142 8.56 8.09 3.85
C GLU A 142 7.57 8.93 4.67
N GLY A 143 6.28 8.80 4.34
CA GLY A 143 5.18 9.46 5.05
C GLY A 143 4.22 10.20 4.14
N LEU A 144 3.38 11.03 4.75
CA LEU A 144 2.32 11.77 4.05
C LEU A 144 2.89 13.02 3.36
N TYR A 145 2.52 13.20 2.10
CA TYR A 145 2.83 14.35 1.26
C TYR A 145 1.58 14.87 0.55
N THR A 146 1.64 16.11 0.12
CA THR A 146 0.68 16.68 -0.83
C THR A 146 1.42 17.08 -2.10
N VAL A 147 0.89 16.64 -3.25
CA VAL A 147 1.39 17.02 -4.57
C VAL A 147 0.43 18.04 -5.16
N ARG A 148 0.97 19.14 -5.65
CA ARG A 148 0.22 20.26 -6.22
C ARG A 148 0.66 20.53 -7.66
N LEU A 149 -0.30 20.50 -8.58
CA LEU A 149 -0.18 21.05 -9.92
C LEU A 149 -0.59 22.53 -9.87
N THR A 150 0.20 23.41 -10.47
CA THR A 150 -0.18 24.80 -10.75
C THR A 150 -0.09 25.05 -12.25
N VAL A 151 -1.19 25.51 -12.87
CA VAL A 151 -1.25 25.93 -14.28
C VAL A 151 -1.48 27.44 -14.33
N ASN A 152 -0.52 28.20 -14.85
CA ASN A 152 -0.57 29.65 -14.91
C ASN A 152 -1.34 30.13 -16.16
N ARG A 153 -2.67 30.25 -16.06
CA ARG A 153 -3.52 30.68 -17.17
C ARG A 153 -3.69 32.19 -17.23
N GLY A 154 -4.22 32.69 -18.35
CA GLY A 154 -4.47 34.11 -18.57
C GLY A 154 -5.51 34.74 -17.62
N ASP A 155 -6.42 33.94 -17.07
CA ASP A 155 -7.42 34.33 -16.06
C ASP A 155 -6.95 34.15 -14.61
N GLY A 156 -5.72 33.66 -14.42
CA GLY A 156 -5.09 33.42 -13.12
C GLY A 156 -4.53 32.01 -12.98
N PRO A 157 -3.73 31.74 -11.94
CA PRO A 157 -3.24 30.39 -11.67
C PRO A 157 -4.41 29.47 -11.26
N LYS A 158 -4.41 28.26 -11.80
CA LYS A 158 -5.31 27.17 -11.42
C LYS A 158 -4.53 26.06 -10.76
N GLN A 159 -5.07 25.49 -9.69
CA GLN A 159 -4.37 24.52 -8.87
C GLN A 159 -5.21 23.27 -8.64
N ALA A 160 -4.55 22.12 -8.69
CA ALA A 160 -5.09 20.84 -8.24
C ALA A 160 -4.09 20.21 -7.27
N ALA A 161 -4.57 19.67 -6.17
CA ALA A 161 -3.73 19.03 -5.16
C ALA A 161 -4.27 17.65 -4.80
N ILE A 162 -3.36 16.71 -4.58
CA ILE A 162 -3.69 15.38 -4.07
C ILE A 162 -2.77 15.01 -2.89
N PRO A 163 -3.31 14.54 -1.76
CA PRO A 163 -2.50 13.87 -0.74
C PRO A 163 -2.07 12.49 -1.25
N VAL A 164 -0.83 12.11 -0.97
CA VAL A 164 -0.24 10.80 -1.27
C VAL A 164 0.65 10.36 -0.12
N THR A 165 0.80 9.05 0.10
CA THR A 165 1.70 8.51 1.12
C THR A 165 2.88 7.83 0.43
N ILE A 166 4.09 8.32 0.68
CA ILE A 166 5.32 7.69 0.19
C ILE A 166 5.66 6.51 1.11
N ASP A 167 5.81 5.34 0.52
CA ASP A 167 6.21 4.11 1.19
C ASP A 167 7.13 3.31 0.28
N ASN A 168 8.41 3.21 0.61
CA ASN A 168 9.39 2.48 -0.18
C ASN A 168 9.84 1.20 0.55
N THR A 169 9.22 0.88 1.69
CA THR A 169 9.61 -0.26 2.52
C THR A 169 8.80 -1.48 2.11
N PRO A 170 9.43 -2.55 1.59
CA PRO A 170 8.70 -3.76 1.24
C PRO A 170 8.10 -4.46 2.46
N PRO A 171 6.99 -5.20 2.28
CA PRO A 171 6.41 -5.98 3.37
C PRO A 171 7.30 -7.17 3.74
N THR A 172 6.96 -7.83 4.84
CA THR A 172 7.50 -9.14 5.24
C THR A 172 6.41 -10.20 5.07
N VAL A 173 6.80 -11.39 4.60
CA VAL A 173 5.85 -12.47 4.29
C VAL A 173 6.46 -13.81 4.69
N ILE A 174 5.76 -14.58 5.52
CA ILE A 174 6.24 -15.87 6.03
C ILE A 174 5.11 -16.88 5.95
N ILE A 175 5.38 -18.05 5.35
CA ILE A 175 4.51 -19.22 5.43
C ILE A 175 4.71 -19.86 6.81
N THR A 176 3.65 -19.88 7.61
CA THR A 176 3.67 -20.48 8.94
C THR A 176 3.15 -21.90 8.94
N GLU A 177 2.25 -22.24 8.02
CA GLU A 177 1.84 -23.60 7.71
C GLU A 177 1.62 -23.73 6.20
N PRO A 178 1.87 -24.89 5.60
CA PRO A 178 2.41 -26.11 6.23
C PRO A 178 3.90 -25.97 6.60
N LYS A 179 4.44 -26.93 7.37
CA LYS A 179 5.89 -27.02 7.61
C LYS A 179 6.62 -27.63 6.41
N PRO A 180 7.92 -27.30 6.21
CA PRO A 180 8.76 -28.01 5.26
C PRO A 180 8.72 -29.52 5.48
N ASP A 181 8.68 -30.26 4.37
CA ASP A 181 8.64 -31.71 4.29
C ASP A 181 7.39 -32.37 4.91
N GLN A 182 6.34 -31.60 5.20
CA GLN A 182 5.08 -32.16 5.69
C GLN A 182 4.44 -33.09 4.63
N LEU A 183 4.00 -34.26 5.09
CA LEU A 183 3.33 -35.28 4.27
C LEU A 183 1.82 -35.22 4.43
N PHE A 184 1.11 -35.28 3.30
CA PHE A 184 -0.33 -35.38 3.20
C PHE A 184 -0.71 -36.68 2.48
N VAL A 185 -1.83 -37.29 2.89
CA VAL A 185 -2.36 -38.51 2.27
C VAL A 185 -3.68 -38.18 1.62
N MET A 186 -3.75 -38.22 0.29
CA MET A 186 -4.87 -37.69 -0.50
C MET A 186 -6.26 -38.23 -0.09
N GLU A 187 -6.37 -39.48 0.34
CA GLU A 187 -7.64 -40.06 0.80
C GLU A 187 -8.00 -39.72 2.26
N ASP A 188 -7.05 -39.22 3.05
CA ASP A 188 -7.26 -38.80 4.44
C ASP A 188 -7.29 -37.25 4.56
N ASP A 189 -6.65 -36.54 3.64
CA ASP A 189 -6.52 -35.08 3.55
C ASP A 189 -7.06 -34.56 2.21
N GLU A 190 -8.14 -33.79 2.24
CA GLU A 190 -8.73 -33.19 1.03
C GLU A 190 -7.98 -31.92 0.56
N GLN A 191 -7.27 -31.25 1.49
CA GLN A 191 -6.70 -29.93 1.26
C GLN A 191 -5.45 -29.67 2.12
N ILE A 192 -4.60 -28.76 1.64
CA ILE A 192 -3.49 -28.17 2.40
C ILE A 192 -3.91 -26.77 2.86
N ASN A 193 -3.90 -26.54 4.17
CA ASN A 193 -4.10 -25.20 4.73
C ASN A 193 -2.78 -24.43 4.68
N ILE A 194 -2.79 -23.26 4.03
CA ILE A 194 -1.63 -22.40 3.88
C ILE A 194 -1.86 -21.13 4.70
N ASN A 195 -1.18 -21.04 5.85
CA ASN A 195 -1.30 -19.92 6.76
C ASN A 195 -0.10 -18.99 6.59
N VAL A 196 -0.37 -17.71 6.34
CA VAL A 196 0.66 -16.71 6.06
C VAL A 196 0.61 -15.60 7.10
N LEU A 197 1.79 -15.22 7.58
CA LEU A 197 1.99 -13.98 8.31
C LEU A 197 2.57 -12.95 7.33
N ALA A 198 1.80 -11.90 7.05
CA ALA A 198 2.25 -10.76 6.27
C ALA A 198 2.15 -9.48 7.10
N ASN A 199 3.24 -8.71 7.17
CA ASN A 199 3.30 -7.44 7.92
C ASN A 199 4.01 -6.37 7.11
N ASP A 200 3.61 -5.13 7.34
CA ASP A 200 4.15 -3.95 6.69
C ASP A 200 4.17 -2.77 7.68
N ASN A 201 5.04 -1.78 7.46
CA ASN A 201 5.12 -0.56 8.29
C ASN A 201 3.87 0.31 8.17
N LEU A 202 3.20 0.31 7.01
CA LEU A 202 1.99 1.10 6.77
C LEU A 202 0.77 0.24 6.47
N ALA A 203 0.79 -0.53 5.38
CA ALA A 203 -0.38 -1.27 4.93
C ALA A 203 -0.02 -2.39 3.94
N ILE A 204 -0.49 -3.61 4.22
CA ILE A 204 -0.51 -4.68 3.22
C ILE A 204 -1.59 -4.38 2.17
N GLY A 205 -1.25 -4.54 0.89
CA GLY A 205 -2.17 -4.44 -0.23
C GLY A 205 -2.78 -5.80 -0.59
N ARG A 206 -1.94 -6.82 -0.83
CA ARG A 206 -2.39 -8.18 -1.13
C ARG A 206 -1.32 -9.25 -0.91
N VAL A 207 -1.76 -10.50 -0.87
CA VAL A 207 -0.92 -11.69 -0.79
C VAL A 207 -1.31 -12.65 -1.92
N GLU A 208 -0.36 -13.03 -2.76
CA GLU A 208 -0.53 -13.98 -3.86
C GLU A 208 0.08 -15.34 -3.47
N TYR A 209 -0.67 -16.41 -3.66
CA TYR A 209 -0.27 -17.77 -3.30
C TYR A 209 0.00 -18.59 -4.55
N LEU A 210 1.11 -19.31 -4.54
CA LEU A 210 1.60 -20.10 -5.66
C LEU A 210 1.85 -21.54 -5.23
N ILE A 211 1.44 -22.47 -6.09
CA ILE A 211 1.81 -23.89 -6.04
C ILE A 211 2.51 -24.23 -7.34
N ASP A 212 3.73 -24.78 -7.24
CA ASP A 212 4.55 -25.14 -8.39
C ASP A 212 4.65 -23.95 -9.38
N ASN A 213 5.03 -22.78 -8.88
CA ASN A 213 5.11 -21.51 -9.62
C ASN A 213 3.81 -21.02 -10.30
N SER A 214 2.67 -21.68 -10.10
CA SER A 214 1.37 -21.26 -10.61
C SER A 214 0.59 -20.55 -9.52
N ALA A 215 0.21 -19.30 -9.76
CA ALA A 215 -0.66 -18.57 -8.85
C ALA A 215 -2.07 -19.18 -8.86
N PHE A 216 -2.60 -19.49 -7.68
CA PHE A 216 -3.95 -20.09 -7.55
C PHE A 216 -4.94 -19.19 -6.80
N VAL A 217 -4.47 -18.32 -5.90
CA VAL A 217 -5.35 -17.37 -5.19
C VAL A 217 -4.61 -16.08 -4.83
N THR A 218 -5.38 -14.99 -4.76
CA THR A 218 -4.93 -13.69 -4.26
C THR A 218 -5.86 -13.25 -3.14
N SER A 219 -5.29 -12.90 -1.99
CA SER A 219 -6.02 -12.45 -0.81
C SER A 219 -5.69 -10.99 -0.51
N THR A 220 -6.71 -10.16 -0.27
CA THR A 220 -6.55 -8.72 -0.01
C THR A 220 -6.95 -8.33 1.41
N VAL A 221 -7.41 -9.29 2.22
CA VAL A 221 -7.93 -9.03 3.57
C VAL A 221 -7.41 -10.10 4.52
N ALA A 222 -6.79 -9.68 5.62
CA ALA A 222 -6.36 -10.58 6.68
C ALA A 222 -7.56 -11.21 7.43
N PRO A 223 -7.43 -12.42 8.01
CA PRO A 223 -6.21 -13.23 8.08
C PRO A 223 -5.90 -13.95 6.76
N TYR A 224 -4.61 -14.02 6.42
CA TYR A 224 -4.11 -14.62 5.17
C TYR A 224 -3.98 -16.14 5.30
N ASN A 225 -5.14 -16.81 5.30
CA ASN A 225 -5.24 -18.26 5.37
C ASN A 225 -6.02 -18.79 4.17
N GLU A 226 -5.34 -19.53 3.32
CA GLU A 226 -5.93 -20.08 2.10
C GLU A 226 -5.86 -21.60 2.09
N ARG A 227 -6.68 -22.22 1.24
CA ARG A 227 -6.79 -23.67 1.12
C ARG A 227 -6.49 -24.07 -0.30
N TRP A 228 -5.52 -24.96 -0.45
CA TRP A 228 -5.24 -25.58 -1.73
C TRP A 228 -5.82 -27.00 -1.74
N GLU A 229 -6.74 -27.27 -2.66
CA GLU A 229 -7.30 -28.61 -2.88
C GLU A 229 -6.21 -29.51 -3.45
N ILE A 230 -6.05 -30.71 -2.87
CA ILE A 230 -4.99 -31.63 -3.28
C ILE A 230 -5.40 -32.31 -4.58
N GLU A 231 -4.64 -32.04 -5.65
CA GLU A 231 -4.75 -32.75 -6.93
C GLU A 231 -3.40 -33.36 -7.32
N MET A 232 -3.40 -34.66 -7.62
CA MET A 232 -2.20 -35.37 -8.07
C MET A 232 -2.15 -35.47 -9.61
N ARG A 233 -0.97 -35.28 -10.22
CA ARG A 233 -0.74 -35.25 -11.68
C ARG A 233 -0.73 -36.63 -12.38
N ASP A 234 -1.02 -37.72 -11.68
CA ASP A 234 -1.16 -39.09 -12.22
C ASP A 234 0.04 -39.63 -13.03
N LEU A 235 1.25 -39.07 -12.87
CA LEU A 235 2.43 -39.48 -13.64
C LEU A 235 2.92 -40.88 -13.27
N ASN A 236 2.80 -41.26 -11.99
CA ASN A 236 3.16 -42.58 -11.44
C ASN A 236 4.59 -43.05 -11.80
N SER A 237 5.51 -42.12 -12.11
CA SER A 237 6.87 -42.40 -12.54
C SER A 237 7.81 -41.23 -12.24
N ALA A 238 9.05 -41.57 -11.89
CA ALA A 238 10.17 -40.63 -11.74
C ALA A 238 11.29 -40.94 -12.77
N ALA A 239 10.92 -41.41 -13.97
CA ALA A 239 11.86 -41.83 -14.99
C ALA A 239 12.85 -40.73 -15.38
N GLY A 240 14.14 -41.06 -15.47
CA GLY A 240 15.22 -40.09 -15.72
C GLY A 240 15.56 -39.20 -14.53
N GLY A 241 14.94 -39.45 -13.37
CA GLY A 241 15.20 -38.74 -12.14
C GLY A 241 16.55 -39.08 -11.48
N THR A 242 16.85 -38.37 -10.40
CA THR A 242 18.06 -38.54 -9.58
C THR A 242 17.71 -39.25 -8.27
N PRO A 243 18.72 -39.77 -7.52
CA PRO A 243 18.47 -40.34 -6.20
C PRO A 243 17.76 -39.35 -5.27
N TRP A 244 16.66 -39.77 -4.65
CA TRP A 244 15.92 -39.04 -3.64
C TRP A 244 16.23 -39.64 -2.26
N PRO A 245 16.79 -38.88 -1.32
CA PRO A 245 17.21 -39.42 -0.01
C PRO A 245 16.04 -39.68 0.96
N ALA A 246 14.81 -39.24 0.61
CA ALA A 246 13.68 -39.09 1.52
C ALA A 246 13.91 -38.05 2.64
N PHE A 247 12.86 -37.77 3.41
CA PHE A 247 12.85 -36.86 4.56
C PHE A 247 12.51 -37.64 5.84
N GLU A 248 12.71 -37.03 7.00
CA GLU A 248 12.34 -37.65 8.28
C GLU A 248 10.82 -37.73 8.42
N SER A 249 10.29 -38.94 8.59
CA SER A 249 8.85 -39.17 8.72
C SER A 249 8.59 -40.44 9.54
N ASP A 250 7.47 -40.44 10.27
CA ASP A 250 6.93 -41.62 10.94
C ASP A 250 6.21 -42.57 9.97
N ASP A 251 5.98 -42.13 8.73
CA ASP A 251 5.40 -42.95 7.68
C ASP A 251 6.45 -43.90 7.09
N PRO A 252 6.30 -45.24 7.23
CA PRO A 252 7.29 -46.20 6.76
C PRO A 252 7.42 -46.25 5.23
N GLU A 253 6.47 -45.67 4.48
CA GLU A 253 6.56 -45.59 3.02
C GLU A 253 7.48 -44.45 2.55
N VAL A 254 7.81 -43.50 3.43
CA VAL A 254 8.83 -42.47 3.19
C VAL A 254 10.21 -43.11 3.34
N GLN A 255 10.75 -43.54 2.21
CA GLN A 255 12.05 -44.20 2.10
C GLN A 255 12.79 -43.70 0.86
N PRO A 256 14.13 -43.84 0.79
CA PRO A 256 14.90 -43.39 -0.36
C PRO A 256 14.36 -43.93 -1.68
N GLY A 257 14.57 -43.21 -2.77
CA GLY A 257 14.00 -43.52 -4.07
C GLY A 257 14.62 -42.72 -5.20
N THR A 258 13.80 -42.40 -6.20
CA THR A 258 14.15 -41.56 -7.34
C THR A 258 13.18 -40.38 -7.43
N VAL A 259 13.69 -39.18 -7.74
CA VAL A 259 12.91 -37.97 -7.96
C VAL A 259 13.17 -37.38 -9.33
N ALA A 260 12.11 -37.06 -10.06
CA ALA A 260 12.15 -36.21 -11.25
C ALA A 260 11.57 -34.83 -10.90
N THR A 261 12.40 -33.79 -10.97
CA THR A 261 12.00 -32.40 -10.71
C THR A 261 11.69 -31.68 -12.02
N PHE A 262 10.55 -31.01 -12.07
CA PHE A 262 10.06 -30.28 -13.23
C PHE A 262 10.38 -28.78 -13.15
N PRO A 263 10.34 -28.02 -14.27
CA PRO A 263 10.72 -26.60 -14.30
C PRO A 263 9.89 -25.68 -13.38
N ASP A 264 8.68 -26.11 -13.05
CA ASP A 264 7.74 -25.40 -12.17
C ASP A 264 7.99 -25.70 -10.67
N GLY A 265 8.94 -26.59 -10.36
CA GLY A 265 9.30 -26.99 -8.99
C GLY A 265 8.58 -28.25 -8.50
N PHE A 266 7.60 -28.73 -9.26
CA PHE A 266 6.90 -29.98 -9.00
C PHE A 266 7.88 -31.17 -9.04
N GLN A 267 7.64 -32.18 -8.20
CA GLN A 267 8.44 -33.39 -8.13
C GLN A 267 7.57 -34.62 -8.26
N ALA A 268 7.94 -35.51 -9.17
CA ALA A 268 7.43 -36.88 -9.20
C ALA A 268 8.45 -37.80 -8.54
N ILE A 269 8.04 -38.56 -7.53
CA ILE A 269 8.92 -39.36 -6.68
C ILE A 269 8.43 -40.80 -6.66
N VAL A 270 9.33 -41.76 -6.85
CA VAL A 270 9.06 -43.19 -6.65
C VAL A 270 10.06 -43.74 -5.65
N THR A 271 9.56 -44.23 -4.52
CA THR A 271 10.39 -44.80 -3.45
C THR A 271 10.93 -46.18 -3.86
N ASN A 272 11.98 -46.65 -3.18
CA ASN A 272 12.53 -47.99 -3.40
C ASN A 272 11.51 -49.11 -3.12
N GLY A 273 10.49 -48.85 -2.30
CA GLY A 273 9.35 -49.74 -2.07
C GLY A 273 8.25 -49.65 -3.14
N GLY A 274 8.42 -48.79 -4.15
CA GLY A 274 7.49 -48.62 -5.26
C GLY A 274 6.29 -47.71 -4.95
N VAL A 275 6.34 -46.91 -3.89
CA VAL A 275 5.28 -45.95 -3.56
C VAL A 275 5.53 -44.64 -4.31
N TYR A 276 4.48 -44.12 -4.93
CA TYR A 276 4.51 -42.85 -5.64
C TYR A 276 4.17 -41.69 -4.70
N PHE A 277 4.96 -40.62 -4.78
CA PHE A 277 4.76 -39.36 -4.09
C PHE A 277 4.84 -38.22 -5.11
N GLU A 278 4.13 -37.15 -4.80
CA GLU A 278 4.28 -35.84 -5.45
C GLU A 278 4.86 -34.85 -4.44
N GLY A 279 5.84 -34.07 -4.87
CA GLY A 279 6.39 -32.97 -4.09
C GLY A 279 5.97 -31.64 -4.70
N HIS A 280 5.24 -30.83 -3.95
CA HIS A 280 4.80 -29.51 -4.38
C HIS A 280 5.58 -28.41 -3.68
N VAL A 281 5.83 -27.31 -4.38
CA VAL A 281 6.43 -26.11 -3.81
C VAL A 281 5.36 -25.06 -3.58
N ILE A 282 5.24 -24.63 -2.33
CA ILE A 282 4.39 -23.52 -1.92
C ILE A 282 5.26 -22.28 -1.79
N LYS A 283 4.81 -21.19 -2.41
CA LYS A 283 5.44 -19.89 -2.31
C LYS A 283 4.39 -18.81 -2.20
N VAL A 284 4.69 -17.76 -1.45
CA VAL A 284 3.77 -16.64 -1.27
C VAL A 284 4.49 -15.34 -1.58
N ILE A 285 3.80 -14.43 -2.25
CA ILE A 285 4.28 -13.09 -2.58
C ILE A 285 3.36 -12.07 -1.91
N GLY A 286 3.92 -11.20 -1.08
CA GLY A 286 3.19 -10.09 -0.50
C GLY A 286 3.48 -8.79 -1.22
N TYR A 287 2.44 -7.98 -1.36
CA TYR A 287 2.51 -6.62 -1.86
C TYR A 287 1.92 -5.69 -0.81
N ASP A 288 2.59 -4.58 -0.52
CA ASP A 288 2.01 -3.50 0.27
C ASP A 288 1.03 -2.65 -0.55
N ALA A 289 0.45 -1.62 0.05
CA ALA A 289 -0.47 -0.71 -0.61
C ALA A 289 0.20 0.18 -1.68
N ALA A 290 1.51 0.39 -1.58
CA ALA A 290 2.32 1.17 -2.53
C ALA A 290 2.84 0.35 -3.72
N GLY A 291 2.71 -0.97 -3.64
CA GLY A 291 3.16 -1.93 -4.65
C GLY A 291 4.56 -2.50 -4.40
N ASN A 292 5.23 -2.20 -3.29
CA ASN A 292 6.48 -2.88 -2.95
C ASN A 292 6.21 -4.36 -2.67
N ARG A 293 7.21 -5.20 -2.93
CA ARG A 293 7.04 -6.64 -3.03
C ARG A 293 8.06 -7.41 -2.20
N ALA A 294 7.61 -8.46 -1.53
CA ALA A 294 8.45 -9.46 -0.91
C ALA A 294 7.95 -10.89 -1.18
N GLU A 295 8.88 -11.85 -1.16
CA GLU A 295 8.58 -13.27 -1.32
C GLU A 295 8.85 -14.00 0.00
N SER A 296 8.05 -15.02 0.29
CA SER A 296 8.37 -15.99 1.33
C SER A 296 9.52 -16.91 0.88
N ASP A 297 10.15 -17.56 1.85
CA ASP A 297 10.88 -18.80 1.57
C ASP A 297 9.93 -19.85 0.95
N GLU A 298 10.50 -20.73 0.13
CA GLU A 298 9.76 -21.85 -0.46
C GLU A 298 9.54 -22.95 0.58
N VAL A 299 8.31 -23.46 0.65
CA VAL A 299 7.96 -24.61 1.49
C VAL A 299 7.63 -25.78 0.59
N ARG A 300 8.42 -26.86 0.69
CA ARG A 300 8.13 -28.11 0.00
C ARG A 300 7.26 -29.00 0.87
N VAL A 301 6.21 -29.55 0.29
CA VAL A 301 5.33 -30.56 0.92
C VAL A 301 5.22 -31.78 0.01
N TYR A 302 4.82 -32.90 0.58
CA TYR A 302 4.65 -34.15 -0.15
C TYR A 302 3.23 -34.68 -0.03
N VAL A 303 2.74 -35.27 -1.11
CA VAL A 303 1.43 -35.91 -1.20
C VAL A 303 1.62 -37.33 -1.69
N ARG A 304 0.89 -38.29 -1.11
CA ARG A 304 0.78 -39.64 -1.66
C ARG A 304 -0.65 -40.16 -1.56
N HIS A 305 -0.94 -41.20 -2.35
CA HIS A 305 -2.11 -42.03 -2.11
C HIS A 305 -1.93 -42.93 -0.88
N LYS A 306 -3.03 -43.25 -0.23
CA LYS A 306 -3.14 -44.31 0.77
C LYS A 306 -2.82 -45.65 0.12
N LYS A 307 -2.00 -46.44 0.80
CA LYS A 307 -1.74 -47.82 0.37
C LYS A 307 -3.04 -48.61 0.40
N LYS A 308 -3.39 -49.24 -0.72
CA LYS A 308 -4.52 -50.17 -0.83
C LYS A 308 -4.28 -51.45 -0.06
#